data_AF-A0A915MAH2-F1
#
_entry.id   AF-A0A915MAH2-F1
#
_cell.length_a   1.000
_cell.length_b   1.000
_cell.length_c   1.000
_cell.angle_alpha   90.00
_cell.angle_beta   90.00
_cell.angle_gamma   90.00
#
_symmetry.space_group_name_H-M   'P 1'
#
loop_
_entity.id
_entity.type
_entity.pdbx_description
1 polymer ?
#
loop_
_entity_poly.entity_id
_entity_poly.type
_entity_poly.pdbx_seq_one_letter_code
_entity_poly.pdbx_strand_id
1 'polypeptide(L)'
;MGAPGSLACSKLLYPETEESITKGVDDLDLPPRYSEKKNAMESISSGSTEAIHLVNCLVASMITFISLTALISVIIEYAGSLLGYPGWSLELLFGYALFPIAYLIGVTDGMDQALLVGRLLGIKIAVSDFLSFKQLGEILHLLTPRTAMIATYSLCSFSNLISAGAQMAIIGGIAPKTKPIISKLIMSALLGGNITCFISACIAGILIEDPILCQKTYGIQSENCFDINLHQKFMEEIIRQRNITLN
;
A
#
# COMPACT_ATOMS: atom_id res chain seq x y z
N MET A 1 -11.23 -1.43 2.30
CA MET A 1 -11.50 -0.51 1.15
C MET A 1 -10.84 -0.95 -0.15
N GLY A 2 -9.70 -1.66 -0.10
CA GLY A 2 -8.96 -2.06 -1.32
C GLY A 2 -9.74 -2.89 -2.34
N ALA A 3 -10.52 -3.89 -1.91
CA ALA A 3 -11.25 -4.78 -2.84
C ALA A 3 -12.32 -4.06 -3.69
N PRO A 4 -13.29 -3.33 -3.12
CA PRO A 4 -14.25 -2.60 -3.95
C PRO A 4 -13.59 -1.45 -4.73
N GLY A 5 -12.58 -0.80 -4.16
CA GLY A 5 -11.85 0.28 -4.83
C GLY A 5 -11.06 -0.20 -6.05
N SER A 6 -10.39 -1.37 -5.96
CA SER A 6 -9.63 -1.93 -7.08
C SER A 6 -10.55 -2.39 -8.22
N LEU A 7 -11.73 -2.93 -7.91
CA LEU A 7 -12.74 -3.26 -8.91
C LEU A 7 -13.27 -1.99 -9.60
N ALA A 8 -13.61 -0.95 -8.84
CA ALA A 8 -14.05 0.32 -9.40
C ALA A 8 -12.99 0.95 -10.30
N CYS A 9 -11.74 1.08 -9.82
CA CYS A 9 -10.65 1.68 -10.58
C CYS A 9 -10.27 0.84 -11.82
N SER A 10 -10.23 -0.49 -11.70
CA SER A 10 -9.91 -1.36 -12.85
C SER A 10 -10.98 -1.29 -13.92
N LYS A 11 -12.27 -1.27 -13.56
CA LYS A 11 -13.37 -1.14 -14.53
C LYS A 11 -13.50 0.26 -15.13
N LEU A 12 -13.01 1.30 -14.44
CA LEU A 12 -12.90 2.64 -15.02
C LEU A 12 -11.72 2.75 -16.00
N LEU A 13 -10.56 2.17 -15.68
CA LEU A 13 -9.37 2.20 -16.52
C LEU A 13 -9.45 1.24 -17.71
N TYR A 14 -10.08 0.08 -17.51
CA TYR A 14 -10.23 -0.96 -18.51
C TYR A 14 -11.62 -1.60 -18.39
N PRO A 15 -12.67 -0.96 -18.96
CA PRO A 15 -14.02 -1.50 -18.94
C PRO A 15 -14.12 -2.85 -19.65
N GLU A 16 -15.00 -3.72 -19.14
CA GLU A 16 -15.28 -5.00 -19.81
C GLU A 16 -16.07 -4.74 -21.10
N THR A 17 -15.61 -5.31 -22.20
CA THR A 17 -16.28 -5.19 -23.51
C THR A 17 -16.76 -6.53 -24.06
N GLU A 18 -16.24 -7.63 -23.52
CA GLU A 18 -16.58 -8.99 -23.93
C GLU A 18 -17.53 -9.63 -22.90
N GLU A 19 -18.26 -10.67 -23.32
CA GLU A 19 -19.04 -11.46 -22.36
C GLU A 19 -18.12 -12.39 -21.56
N SER A 20 -18.28 -12.36 -20.24
CA SER A 20 -17.50 -13.21 -19.34
C SER A 20 -17.87 -14.68 -19.55
N ILE A 21 -16.85 -15.51 -19.78
CA ILE A 21 -16.96 -16.97 -19.88
C ILE A 21 -17.48 -17.65 -18.60
N THR A 22 -17.42 -16.98 -17.45
CA THR A 22 -17.92 -17.49 -16.16
C THR A 22 -19.34 -17.01 -15.82
N LYS A 23 -20.00 -16.29 -16.74
CA LYS A 23 -21.40 -15.84 -16.57
C LYS A 23 -22.33 -17.07 -16.65
N GLY A 24 -22.88 -17.49 -15.51
CA GLY A 24 -23.80 -18.63 -15.43
C GLY A 24 -23.15 -19.98 -15.07
N VAL A 25 -21.91 -19.96 -14.59
CA VAL A 25 -21.26 -21.15 -14.00
C VAL A 25 -21.54 -21.12 -12.49
N ASP A 26 -22.47 -21.96 -12.03
CA ASP A 26 -22.83 -22.04 -10.60
C ASP A 26 -21.76 -22.78 -9.78
N ASP A 27 -21.02 -23.70 -10.40
CA ASP A 27 -19.98 -24.49 -9.75
C ASP A 27 -18.66 -24.37 -10.53
N LEU A 28 -17.69 -23.69 -9.92
CA LEU A 28 -16.37 -23.50 -10.49
C LEU A 28 -15.58 -24.80 -10.27
N ASP A 29 -15.38 -25.57 -11.34
CA ASP A 29 -14.61 -26.82 -11.28
C ASP A 29 -13.14 -26.51 -10.97
N LEU A 30 -12.81 -26.51 -9.66
CA LEU A 30 -11.45 -26.25 -9.19
C LEU A 30 -10.58 -27.47 -9.50
N PRO A 31 -9.35 -27.28 -10.01
CA PRO A 31 -8.48 -28.39 -10.33
C PRO A 31 -8.26 -29.29 -9.10
N PRO A 32 -8.21 -30.63 -9.28
CA PRO A 32 -8.26 -31.61 -8.19
C PRO A 32 -7.14 -31.45 -7.14
N ARG A 33 -6.04 -30.76 -7.45
CA ARG A 33 -4.96 -30.41 -6.51
C ARG A 33 -5.41 -29.57 -5.30
N TYR A 34 -6.53 -28.87 -5.40
CA TYR A 34 -7.10 -28.10 -4.27
C TYR A 34 -8.09 -28.91 -3.41
N SER A 35 -8.49 -30.10 -3.88
CA SER A 35 -9.50 -30.95 -3.25
C SER A 35 -8.92 -32.01 -2.29
N GLU A 36 -7.60 -32.15 -2.24
CA GLU A 36 -6.97 -33.01 -1.24
C GLU A 36 -7.19 -32.41 0.15
N LYS A 37 -7.89 -33.14 1.02
CA LYS A 37 -8.16 -32.75 2.40
C LYS A 37 -6.84 -32.65 3.18
N LYS A 38 -6.18 -31.51 3.12
CA LYS A 38 -5.03 -31.19 3.96
C LYS A 38 -5.50 -31.01 5.39
N ASN A 39 -4.83 -31.67 6.33
CA ASN A 39 -5.08 -31.43 7.75
C ASN A 39 -4.53 -30.04 8.14
N ALA A 40 -5.03 -29.46 9.25
CA ALA A 40 -4.63 -28.11 9.67
C ALA A 40 -3.11 -27.97 9.85
N MET A 41 -2.43 -29.01 10.34
CA MET A 41 -0.98 -29.02 10.54
C MET A 41 -0.22 -28.99 9.22
N GLU A 42 -0.69 -29.71 8.20
CA GLU A 42 -0.13 -29.71 6.86
C GLU A 42 -0.31 -28.35 6.17
N SER A 43 -1.46 -27.71 6.33
CA SER A 43 -1.69 -26.34 5.83
C SER A 43 -0.75 -25.33 6.49
N ILE A 44 -0.53 -25.42 7.81
CA ILE A 44 0.42 -24.55 8.52
C ILE A 44 1.85 -24.78 8.03
N SER A 45 2.28 -26.03 7.94
CA SER A 45 3.63 -26.39 7.52
C SER A 45 3.91 -25.96 6.08
N SER A 46 3.01 -26.32 5.15
CA SER A 46 3.13 -25.92 3.74
C SER A 46 3.08 -24.41 3.54
N GLY A 47 2.17 -23.70 4.21
CA GLY A 47 2.11 -22.24 4.16
C GLY A 47 3.40 -21.58 4.68
N SER A 48 4.02 -22.15 5.72
CA SER A 48 5.30 -21.66 6.25
C SER A 48 6.45 -21.84 5.26
N THR A 49 6.51 -22.99 4.58
CA THR A 49 7.54 -23.25 3.56
C THR A 49 7.39 -22.33 2.35
N GLU A 50 6.17 -22.13 1.85
CA GLU A 50 5.90 -21.20 0.74
C GLU A 50 6.24 -19.75 1.11
N ALA A 51 6.00 -19.35 2.37
CA ALA A 51 6.34 -18.01 2.86
C ALA A 51 7.85 -17.73 2.81
N ILE A 52 8.72 -18.73 3.02
CA ILE A 52 10.18 -18.54 2.94
C ILE A 52 10.60 -18.04 1.55
N HIS A 53 10.03 -18.64 0.50
CA HIS A 53 10.32 -18.22 -0.88
C HIS A 53 9.88 -16.77 -1.11
N LEU A 54 8.67 -16.41 -0.64
CA LEU A 54 8.16 -15.04 -0.76
C LEU A 54 9.05 -14.03 -0.04
N VAL A 55 9.45 -14.32 1.21
CA VAL A 55 10.32 -13.45 2.02
C VAL A 55 11.69 -13.26 1.36
N ASN A 56 12.30 -14.34 0.85
CA ASN A 56 13.59 -14.25 0.16
C ASN A 56 13.52 -13.35 -1.08
N CYS A 57 12.45 -13.47 -1.89
CA CYS A 57 12.24 -12.58 -3.04
C CYS A 57 12.10 -11.11 -2.63
N LEU A 58 11.38 -10.82 -1.54
CA LEU A 58 11.21 -9.47 -1.03
C LEU A 58 12.53 -8.88 -0.53
N VAL A 59 13.27 -9.60 0.31
CA VAL A 59 14.57 -9.14 0.85
C VAL A 59 15.57 -8.87 -0.27
N ALA A 60 15.70 -9.80 -1.21
CA ALA A 60 16.60 -9.63 -2.36
C ALA A 60 16.24 -8.39 -3.18
N SER A 61 14.96 -8.22 -3.52
CA SER A 61 14.49 -7.07 -4.29
C SER A 61 14.71 -5.76 -3.54
N MET A 62 14.44 -5.73 -2.22
CA MET A 62 14.66 -4.54 -1.41
C MET A 62 16.13 -4.11 -1.37
N ILE A 63 17.07 -5.04 -1.19
CA ILE A 63 18.50 -4.73 -1.19
C ILE A 63 18.90 -4.08 -2.52
N THR A 64 18.46 -4.67 -3.64
CA THR A 64 18.76 -4.13 -4.98
C THR A 64 18.21 -2.72 -5.16
N PHE A 65 16.94 -2.49 -4.85
CA PHE A 65 16.32 -1.18 -5.09
C PHE A 65 16.80 -0.11 -4.12
N ILE A 66 17.05 -0.44 -2.84
CA ILE A 66 17.65 0.51 -1.89
C ILE A 66 19.03 0.95 -2.40
N SER A 67 19.86 -0.01 -2.83
CA SER A 67 21.19 0.27 -3.37
C SER A 67 21.12 1.13 -4.64
N LEU A 68 20.18 0.82 -5.53
CA LEU A 68 19.96 1.59 -6.75
C LEU A 68 19.49 3.02 -6.46
N THR A 69 18.55 3.20 -5.54
CA THR A 69 18.09 4.55 -5.16
C THR A 69 19.16 5.37 -4.46
N ALA A 70 20.00 4.73 -3.64
CA ALA A 70 21.14 5.41 -3.02
C ALA A 70 22.14 5.86 -4.10
N LEU A 71 22.46 5.00 -5.07
CA LEU A 71 23.33 5.35 -6.19
C LEU A 71 22.78 6.53 -7.00
N ILE A 72 21.49 6.48 -7.37
CA ILE A 72 20.84 7.56 -8.12
C ILE A 72 20.84 8.86 -7.32
N SER A 73 20.58 8.78 -6.01
CA SER A 73 20.58 9.97 -5.14
C SER A 73 21.97 10.62 -5.08
N VAL A 74 23.05 9.84 -4.97
CA VAL A 74 24.43 10.35 -5.00
C VAL A 74 24.75 11.00 -6.35
N ILE A 75 24.29 10.41 -7.46
CA ILE A 75 24.49 11.00 -8.80
C ILE A 75 23.76 12.34 -8.91
N ILE A 76 22.52 12.43 -8.41
CA ILE A 76 21.73 13.66 -8.39
C ILE A 76 22.40 14.71 -7.50
N GLU A 77 22.87 14.32 -6.32
CA GLU A 77 23.55 15.22 -5.39
C GLU A 77 24.84 15.79 -6.02
N TYR A 78 25.64 14.94 -6.67
CA TYR A 78 26.82 15.35 -7.40
C TYR A 78 26.49 16.33 -8.53
N ALA A 79 25.49 16.03 -9.34
CA ALA A 79 25.03 16.93 -10.41
C ALA A 79 24.51 18.27 -9.86
N GLY A 80 23.75 18.24 -8.76
CA GLY A 80 23.26 19.44 -8.07
C GLY A 80 24.40 20.31 -7.55
N SER A 81 25.43 19.69 -6.96
CA SER A 81 26.61 20.40 -6.47
C SER A 81 27.36 21.12 -7.59
N LEU A 82 27.42 20.54 -8.79
CA LEU A 82 28.04 21.14 -9.97
C LEU A 82 27.24 22.35 -10.49
N LEU A 83 25.91 22.32 -10.34
CA LEU A 83 25.02 23.42 -10.69
C LEU A 83 24.92 24.50 -9.59
N GLY A 84 25.63 24.35 -8.47
CA GLY A 84 25.60 25.28 -7.35
C GLY A 84 24.42 25.12 -6.39
N TYR A 85 23.65 24.03 -6.51
CA TYR A 85 22.55 23.69 -5.61
C TYR A 85 22.90 22.40 -4.84
N PRO A 86 23.56 22.47 -3.68
CA PRO A 86 23.84 21.29 -2.86
C PRO A 86 22.55 20.77 -2.20
N GLY A 87 22.47 19.46 -1.94
CA GLY A 87 21.37 18.84 -1.18
C GLY A 87 20.19 18.30 -1.99
N TRP A 88 20.31 18.20 -3.32
CA TRP A 88 19.32 17.49 -4.13
C TRP A 88 19.46 15.98 -3.94
N SER A 89 18.34 15.31 -3.66
CA SER A 89 18.24 13.85 -3.61
C SER A 89 17.07 13.35 -4.45
N LEU A 90 17.05 12.06 -4.76
CA LEU A 90 15.94 11.45 -5.50
C LEU A 90 14.63 11.60 -4.73
N GLU A 91 14.69 11.47 -3.40
CA GLU A 91 13.52 11.60 -2.53
C GLU A 91 12.96 13.03 -2.51
N LEU A 92 13.83 14.04 -2.59
CA LEU A 92 13.39 15.44 -2.70
C LEU A 92 12.70 15.70 -4.04
N LEU A 93 13.25 15.13 -5.13
CA LEU A 93 12.63 15.21 -6.46
C LEU A 93 11.24 14.56 -6.48
N PHE A 94 11.10 13.39 -5.84
CA PHE A 94 9.81 12.75 -5.62
C PHE A 94 8.86 13.60 -4.79
N GLY A 95 9.38 14.23 -3.73
CA GLY A 95 8.66 15.21 -2.92
C GLY A 95 7.99 16.26 -3.80
N TYR A 96 8.76 16.98 -4.61
CA TYR A 96 8.22 18.02 -5.49
C TYR A 96 7.30 17.48 -6.58
N ALA A 97 7.63 16.33 -7.18
CA ALA A 97 6.84 15.75 -8.26
C ALA A 97 5.45 15.27 -7.79
N LEU A 98 5.37 14.73 -6.58
CA LEU A 98 4.13 14.16 -6.03
C LEU A 98 3.48 15.04 -4.95
N PHE A 99 4.08 16.19 -4.66
CA PHE A 99 3.49 17.23 -3.82
C PHE A 99 2.03 17.56 -4.23
N PRO A 100 1.69 17.77 -5.52
CA PRO A 100 0.31 18.07 -5.90
C PRO A 100 -0.64 16.92 -5.57
N ILE A 101 -0.18 15.68 -5.70
CA ILE A 101 -0.99 14.50 -5.38
C ILE A 101 -1.21 14.40 -3.87
N ALA A 102 -0.17 14.61 -3.06
CA ALA A 102 -0.27 14.64 -1.60
C ALA A 102 -1.27 15.71 -1.12
N TYR A 103 -1.26 16.89 -1.74
CA TYR A 103 -2.22 17.93 -1.45
C TYR A 103 -3.65 17.53 -1.85
N LEU A 104 -3.84 16.95 -3.05
CA LEU A 104 -5.14 16.49 -3.55
C LEU A 104 -5.78 15.39 -2.70
N ILE A 105 -4.98 14.53 -2.05
CA ILE A 105 -5.50 13.48 -1.16
C ILE A 105 -5.83 13.99 0.25
N GLY A 106 -5.70 15.29 0.51
CA GLY A 106 -6.18 15.95 1.72
C GLY A 106 -5.11 16.36 2.73
N VAL A 107 -3.82 16.29 2.38
CA VAL A 107 -2.72 16.80 3.24
C VAL A 107 -2.66 18.32 3.13
N THR A 108 -3.49 18.98 3.94
CA THR A 108 -3.73 20.44 3.89
C THR A 108 -3.16 21.18 5.11
N ASP A 109 -2.66 20.46 6.11
CA ASP A 109 -2.13 21.01 7.36
C ASP A 109 -0.83 21.82 7.19
N GLY A 110 -0.22 21.79 6.00
CA GLY A 110 0.95 22.59 5.65
C GLY A 110 1.63 22.10 4.38
N MET A 111 2.33 23.02 3.70
CA MET A 111 3.08 22.68 2.48
C MET A 111 4.21 21.68 2.78
N ASP A 112 4.88 21.83 3.93
CA ASP A 112 5.94 20.92 4.36
C ASP A 112 5.41 19.50 4.63
N GLN A 113 4.20 19.39 5.19
CA GLN A 113 3.50 18.11 5.41
C GLN A 113 3.23 17.39 4.07
N ALA A 114 2.69 18.13 3.09
CA ALA A 114 2.43 17.59 1.77
C ALA A 114 3.72 17.23 1.02
N LEU A 115 4.82 17.96 1.23
CA LEU A 115 6.13 17.62 0.66
C LEU A 115 6.69 16.32 1.26
N LEU A 116 6.59 16.16 2.58
CA LEU A 116 6.99 14.93 3.28
C LEU A 116 6.18 13.73 2.80
N VAL A 117 4.85 13.88 2.65
CA VAL A 117 3.99 12.81 2.11
C VAL A 117 4.29 12.56 0.64
N GLY A 118 4.52 13.59 -0.18
CA GLY A 118 4.93 13.45 -1.58
C GLY A 118 6.22 12.63 -1.74
N ARG A 119 7.18 12.84 -0.84
CA ARG A 119 8.41 12.03 -0.78
C ARG A 119 8.09 10.56 -0.52
N LEU A 120 7.26 10.27 0.48
CA LEU A 120 6.83 8.90 0.79
C LEU A 120 6.10 8.25 -0.39
N LEU A 121 5.22 8.99 -1.07
CA LEU A 121 4.50 8.49 -2.25
C LEU A 121 5.45 8.12 -3.39
N GLY A 122 6.52 8.89 -3.61
CA GLY A 122 7.46 8.57 -4.68
C GLY A 122 8.34 7.38 -4.38
N ILE A 123 8.79 7.27 -3.13
CA ILE A 123 9.51 6.07 -2.67
C ILE A 123 8.61 4.85 -2.78
N LYS A 124 7.32 4.99 -2.48
CA LYS A 124 6.35 3.92 -2.64
C LYS A 124 6.28 3.47 -4.09
N ILE A 125 6.02 4.39 -5.02
CA ILE A 125 5.81 4.08 -6.44
C ILE A 125 7.08 3.54 -7.09
N ALA A 126 8.23 4.17 -6.84
CA ALA A 126 9.50 3.84 -7.49
C ALA A 126 10.20 2.63 -6.86
N VAL A 127 10.10 2.48 -5.54
CA VAL A 127 10.81 1.45 -4.76
C VAL A 127 9.82 0.47 -4.17
N SER A 128 9.29 0.76 -2.99
CA SER A 128 8.40 -0.14 -2.28
C SER A 128 7.59 0.57 -1.21
N ASP A 129 6.42 0.00 -0.95
CA ASP A 129 5.56 0.32 0.19
C ASP A 129 6.27 0.02 1.52
N PHE A 130 6.99 -1.09 1.63
CA PHE A 130 7.73 -1.42 2.85
C PHE A 130 8.75 -0.34 3.24
N LEU A 131 9.58 0.12 2.29
CA LEU A 131 10.56 1.17 2.56
C LEU A 131 9.88 2.49 2.92
N SER A 132 8.75 2.80 2.28
CA SER A 132 7.97 4.00 2.56
C SER A 132 7.36 3.95 3.96
N PHE A 133 6.84 2.80 4.40
CA PHE A 133 6.34 2.64 5.77
C PHE A 133 7.45 2.74 6.82
N LYS A 134 8.66 2.22 6.54
CA LYS A 134 9.83 2.43 7.41
C LYS A 134 10.10 3.92 7.59
N GLN A 135 10.18 4.67 6.50
CA GLN A 135 10.44 6.11 6.56
C GLN A 135 9.29 6.88 7.20
N LEU A 136 8.03 6.51 6.95
CA LEU A 136 6.88 7.07 7.64
C LEU A 136 7.00 6.91 9.16
N GLY A 137 7.43 5.73 9.62
CA GLY A 137 7.68 5.48 11.04
C GLY A 137 8.79 6.37 11.64
N GLU A 138 9.84 6.67 10.86
CA GLU A 138 10.94 7.55 11.27
C GLU A 138 10.49 9.02 11.37
N ILE A 139 9.66 9.48 10.43
CA ILE A 139 9.20 10.89 10.38
C ILE A 139 7.87 11.12 11.09
N LEU A 140 7.29 10.11 11.73
CA LEU A 140 5.94 10.19 12.31
C LEU A 140 5.78 11.35 13.30
N HIS A 141 6.84 11.65 14.06
CA HIS A 141 6.91 12.75 15.02
C HIS A 141 6.92 14.15 14.39
N LEU A 142 7.19 14.25 13.09
CA LEU A 142 7.16 15.49 12.31
C LEU A 142 5.80 15.72 11.65
N LEU A 143 4.92 14.71 11.64
CA LEU A 143 3.63 14.78 10.97
C LEU A 143 2.50 15.12 11.95
N THR A 144 1.51 15.85 11.46
CA THR A 144 0.24 15.98 12.20
C THR A 144 -0.45 14.61 12.26
N PRO A 145 -1.26 14.32 13.29
CA PRO A 145 -2.01 13.06 13.38
C PRO A 145 -2.85 12.78 12.12
N ARG A 146 -3.48 13.84 11.57
CA ARG A 146 -4.27 13.79 10.33
C ARG A 146 -3.41 13.44 9.12
N THR A 147 -2.27 14.11 8.95
CA THR A 147 -1.34 13.82 7.86
C THR A 147 -0.78 12.39 7.96
N ALA A 148 -0.40 11.94 9.16
CA ALA A 148 0.11 10.58 9.39
C ALA A 148 -0.93 9.52 8.99
N MET A 149 -2.20 9.73 9.33
CA MET A 149 -3.30 8.86 8.93
C MET A 149 -3.48 8.83 7.40
N ILE A 150 -3.57 9.99 6.75
CA ILE A 150 -3.72 10.09 5.28
C ILE A 150 -2.54 9.41 4.58
N ALA A 151 -1.32 9.66 5.05
CA ALA A 151 -0.11 9.01 4.57
C ALA A 151 -0.23 7.48 4.69
N THR A 152 -0.61 6.96 5.85
CA THR A 152 -0.79 5.52 6.10
C THR A 152 -1.75 4.87 5.08
N TYR A 153 -2.92 5.47 4.85
CA TYR A 153 -3.88 4.96 3.86
C TYR A 153 -3.36 5.07 2.43
N SER A 154 -2.69 6.17 2.10
CA SER A 154 -2.15 6.39 0.75
C SER A 154 -1.01 5.42 0.39
N LEU A 155 -0.26 4.94 1.39
CA LEU A 155 0.84 3.99 1.23
C LEU A 155 0.39 2.53 1.18
N CYS A 156 -0.84 2.23 1.61
CA CYS A 156 -1.34 0.86 1.79
C CYS A 156 -1.72 0.18 0.45
N SER A 157 -0.73 -0.09 -0.42
CA SER A 157 -0.85 -1.02 -1.55
C SER A 157 0.49 -1.55 -2.04
N PHE A 158 0.41 -2.72 -2.66
CA PHE A 158 1.49 -3.34 -3.42
C PHE A 158 1.50 -2.86 -4.89
N SER A 159 1.41 -1.54 -5.11
CA SER A 159 1.39 -0.93 -6.45
C SER A 159 2.62 -0.05 -6.68
N ASN A 160 3.74 -0.73 -6.87
CA ASN A 160 5.07 -0.17 -7.10
C ASN A 160 5.81 -0.92 -8.23
N LEU A 161 6.92 -0.36 -8.74
CA LEU A 161 7.63 -0.96 -9.88
C LEU A 161 8.13 -2.39 -9.60
N ILE A 162 8.55 -2.69 -8.37
CA ILE A 162 8.98 -4.03 -7.95
C ILE A 162 7.82 -5.03 -8.07
N SER A 163 6.69 -4.67 -7.46
CA SER A 163 5.48 -5.49 -7.43
C SER A 163 4.88 -5.71 -8.82
N ALA A 164 4.99 -4.72 -9.73
CA ALA A 164 4.58 -4.85 -11.12
C ALA A 164 5.40 -5.94 -11.84
N GLY A 165 6.73 -5.92 -11.68
CA GLY A 165 7.61 -6.96 -12.20
C GLY A 165 7.31 -8.34 -11.62
N ALA A 166 7.11 -8.42 -10.30
CA ALA A 166 6.77 -9.66 -9.61
C ALA A 166 5.41 -10.22 -10.07
N GLN A 167 4.38 -9.39 -10.20
CA GLN A 167 3.06 -9.80 -10.69
C GLN A 167 3.12 -10.28 -12.14
N MET A 168 3.90 -9.62 -13.00
CA MET A 168 4.12 -10.08 -14.37
C MET A 168 4.79 -11.47 -14.41
N ALA A 169 5.75 -11.72 -13.51
CA ALA A 169 6.41 -13.02 -13.41
C ALA A 169 5.47 -14.12 -12.90
N ILE A 170 4.70 -13.85 -11.84
CA ILE A 170 3.76 -14.81 -11.23
C ILE A 170 2.62 -15.14 -12.19
N ILE A 171 1.87 -14.13 -12.65
CA ILE A 171 0.72 -14.34 -13.53
C ILE A 171 1.19 -14.91 -14.87
N GLY A 172 2.34 -14.44 -15.37
CA GLY A 172 2.95 -15.00 -16.56
C GLY A 172 3.37 -16.46 -16.41
N GLY A 173 3.77 -16.90 -15.22
CA GLY A 173 4.07 -18.30 -14.92
C GLY A 173 2.81 -19.18 -14.93
N ILE A 174 1.70 -18.66 -14.40
CA ILE A 174 0.41 -19.36 -14.34
C ILE A 174 -0.25 -19.43 -15.72
N ALA A 175 -0.20 -18.33 -16.48
CA ALA A 175 -0.82 -18.21 -17.79
C ALA A 175 0.19 -17.66 -18.83
N PRO A 176 1.09 -18.50 -19.38
CA PRO A 176 2.13 -18.05 -20.31
C PRO A 176 1.58 -17.36 -21.56
N LYS A 177 0.39 -17.78 -22.03
CA LYS A 177 -0.28 -17.21 -23.21
C LYS A 177 -0.75 -15.77 -22.99
N THR A 178 -0.99 -15.34 -21.75
CA THR A 178 -1.45 -13.98 -21.43
C THR A 178 -0.33 -13.01 -21.09
N LYS A 179 0.93 -13.47 -21.02
CA LYS A 179 2.11 -12.60 -20.77
C LYS A 179 2.15 -11.33 -21.62
N PRO A 180 1.89 -11.38 -22.96
CA PRO A 180 1.92 -10.16 -23.78
C PRO A 180 0.83 -9.16 -23.41
N ILE A 181 -0.34 -9.65 -22.98
CA ILE A 181 -1.47 -8.81 -22.54
C ILE A 181 -1.12 -8.14 -21.21
N ILE A 182 -0.59 -8.92 -20.26
CA ILE A 182 -0.17 -8.42 -18.94
C ILE A 182 0.89 -7.34 -19.08
N SER A 183 1.90 -7.56 -19.93
CA SER A 183 2.97 -6.58 -20.17
C SER A 183 2.44 -5.24 -20.68
N LYS A 184 1.37 -5.22 -21.49
CA LYS A 184 0.73 -3.99 -21.97
C LYS A 184 -0.06 -3.28 -20.89
N LEU A 185 -0.65 -4.01 -19.95
CA LEU A 185 -1.57 -3.49 -18.94
C LEU A 185 -0.88 -3.14 -17.62
N ILE A 186 0.31 -3.68 -17.34
CA ILE A 186 0.92 -3.63 -16.00
C ILE A 186 1.12 -2.19 -15.47
N MET A 187 1.47 -1.25 -16.34
CA MET A 187 1.62 0.16 -15.95
C MET A 187 0.27 0.82 -15.63
N SER A 188 -0.77 0.49 -16.39
CA SER A 188 -2.14 0.94 -16.09
C SER A 188 -2.65 0.33 -14.78
N ALA A 189 -2.34 -0.95 -14.54
CA ALA A 189 -2.68 -1.64 -13.29
C ALA A 189 -1.96 -1.00 -12.08
N LEU A 190 -0.69 -0.64 -12.22
CA LEU A 190 0.07 0.08 -11.19
C LEU A 190 -0.56 1.45 -10.87
N LEU A 191 -0.97 2.19 -11.90
CA LEU A 191 -1.66 3.47 -11.73
C LEU A 191 -3.00 3.28 -11.01
N GLY A 192 -3.83 2.32 -11.45
CA GLY A 192 -5.11 2.00 -10.81
C GLY A 192 -4.98 1.56 -9.35
N GLY A 193 -3.92 0.80 -9.04
CA GLY A 193 -3.59 0.41 -7.67
C GLY A 193 -3.27 1.61 -6.77
N ASN A 194 -2.50 2.58 -7.26
CA ASN A 194 -2.21 3.79 -6.49
C ASN A 194 -3.44 4.68 -6.32
N ILE A 195 -4.24 4.87 -7.38
CA ILE A 195 -5.49 5.63 -7.32
C ILE A 195 -6.45 5.03 -6.28
N THR A 196 -6.53 3.69 -6.21
CA THR A 196 -7.38 2.99 -5.21
C THR A 196 -7.00 3.39 -3.77
N CYS A 197 -5.71 3.49 -3.47
CA CYS A 197 -5.24 3.91 -2.15
C CYS A 197 -5.43 5.39 -1.91
N PHE A 198 -5.28 6.22 -2.94
CA PHE A 198 -5.54 7.65 -2.85
C PHE A 198 -7.01 7.92 -2.54
N ILE A 199 -7.93 7.23 -3.21
CA ILE A 199 -9.37 7.30 -2.88
C ILE A 199 -9.61 6.85 -1.43
N SER A 200 -8.97 5.77 -0.98
CA SER A 200 -9.09 5.31 0.40
C SER A 200 -8.56 6.34 1.40
N ALA A 201 -7.47 7.03 1.09
CA ALA A 201 -6.90 8.10 1.89
C ALA A 201 -7.81 9.34 1.93
N CYS A 202 -8.38 9.75 0.80
CA CYS A 202 -9.36 10.83 0.75
C CYS A 202 -10.57 10.54 1.63
N ILE A 203 -11.12 9.31 1.54
CA ILE A 203 -12.26 8.91 2.37
C ILE A 203 -11.88 8.92 3.85
N ALA A 204 -10.70 8.42 4.22
CA ALA A 204 -10.22 8.50 5.61
C ALA A 204 -10.11 9.96 6.09
N GLY A 205 -9.55 10.86 5.26
CA GLY A 205 -9.44 12.28 5.57
C GLY A 205 -10.78 13.03 5.64
N ILE A 206 -11.81 12.54 4.94
CA ILE A 206 -13.18 13.10 5.03
C ILE A 206 -13.89 12.60 6.29
N LEU A 207 -13.74 11.31 6.62
CA LEU A 207 -14.48 10.67 7.72
C LEU A 207 -13.88 10.95 9.10
N ILE A 208 -12.57 11.23 9.17
CA ILE A 208 -11.86 11.39 10.44
C ILE A 208 -11.22 12.77 10.47
N GLU A 209 -11.76 13.64 11.31
CA GLU A 209 -11.28 15.02 11.46
C GLU A 209 -10.07 15.08 12.40
N ASP A 210 -10.21 14.55 13.61
CA ASP A 210 -9.20 14.58 14.68
C ASP A 210 -8.74 13.16 15.09
N PRO A 211 -7.81 12.54 14.34
CA PRO A 211 -7.26 11.26 14.73
C PRO A 211 -6.29 11.40 15.91
N ILE A 212 -6.30 10.40 16.79
CA ILE A 212 -5.37 10.31 17.91
C ILE A 212 -4.12 9.55 17.45
N LEU A 213 -2.96 10.20 17.51
CA LEU A 213 -1.68 9.55 17.22
C LEU A 213 -1.13 8.87 18.47
N CYS A 214 -1.08 7.55 18.41
CA CYS A 214 -0.54 6.69 19.46
C CYS A 214 0.98 6.62 19.39
N GLN A 215 1.68 7.59 20.00
CA GLN A 215 3.15 7.55 20.04
C GLN A 215 3.65 6.84 21.30
N LYS A 216 4.56 5.88 21.12
CA LYS A 216 5.34 5.29 22.22
C LYS A 216 6.49 6.25 22.54
N THR A 217 6.20 7.39 23.17
CA THR A 217 7.26 8.24 23.73
C THR A 217 7.78 7.56 24.99
N TYR A 218 9.09 7.29 25.05
CA TYR A 218 9.76 6.71 26.21
C TYR A 218 9.31 7.42 27.52
N GLY A 219 8.38 6.81 28.25
CA GLY A 219 7.99 7.22 29.61
C GLY A 219 6.69 8.00 29.80
N ILE A 220 5.96 8.40 28.75
CA ILE A 220 4.62 9.03 28.91
C ILE A 220 3.62 8.27 28.06
N GLN A 221 2.80 7.42 28.69
CA GLN A 221 1.64 6.80 28.06
C GLN A 221 0.61 7.89 27.76
N SER A 222 0.23 8.04 26.50
CA SER A 222 -1.08 8.60 26.18
C SER A 222 -2.11 7.63 26.74
N GLU A 223 -2.76 8.00 27.85
CA GLU A 223 -3.68 7.14 28.63
C GLU A 223 -4.86 6.59 27.80
N ASN A 224 -5.12 7.12 26.61
CA ASN A 224 -6.26 6.77 25.76
C ASN A 224 -5.87 6.03 24.46
N CYS A 225 -4.61 5.65 24.29
CA CYS A 225 -4.21 4.89 23.11
C CYS A 225 -4.66 3.43 23.23
N PHE A 226 -5.70 3.05 22.47
CA PHE A 226 -6.23 1.67 22.42
C PHE A 226 -6.66 1.14 23.80
N ASP A 227 -7.52 1.87 24.51
CA ASP A 227 -8.19 1.30 25.69
C ASP A 227 -9.19 0.22 25.25
N ILE A 228 -8.80 -1.03 25.42
CA ILE A 228 -9.61 -2.21 25.12
C ILE A 228 -10.96 -2.14 25.84
N ASN A 229 -11.01 -1.57 27.05
CA ASN A 229 -12.24 -1.46 27.82
C ASN A 229 -13.21 -0.45 27.18
N LEU A 230 -12.69 0.66 26.66
CA LEU A 230 -13.49 1.65 25.92
C LEU A 230 -14.02 1.03 24.62
N HIS A 231 -13.19 0.27 23.91
CA HIS A 231 -13.59 -0.38 22.66
C HIS A 231 -14.63 -1.48 22.89
N GLN A 232 -14.48 -2.26 23.97
CA GLN A 232 -15.46 -3.26 24.38
C GLN A 232 -16.81 -2.62 24.70
N LYS A 233 -16.84 -1.51 25.46
CA LYS A 233 -18.07 -0.76 25.75
C LYS A 233 -18.75 -0.25 24.49
N PHE A 234 -17.99 0.30 23.55
CA PHE A 234 -18.52 0.75 22.26
C PHE A 234 -19.14 -0.39 21.45
N MET A 235 -18.48 -1.56 21.42
CA MET A 235 -19.01 -2.74 20.73
C MET A 235 -20.27 -3.28 21.42
N GLU A 236 -20.30 -3.34 22.75
CA GLU A 236 -21.49 -3.72 23.53
C GLU A 236 -22.67 -2.78 23.25
N GLU A 237 -22.41 -1.48 23.10
CA GLU A 237 -23.42 -0.48 22.78
C GLU A 237 -23.97 -0.64 21.35
N ILE A 238 -23.11 -0.94 20.36
CA ILE A 238 -23.55 -1.30 19.00
C ILE A 238 -24.39 -2.58 18.99
N ILE A 239 -23.95 -3.62 19.72
CA ILE A 239 -24.67 -4.90 19.82
C ILE A 239 -26.06 -4.65 20.43
N ARG A 240 -26.13 -3.83 21.47
CA ARG A 240 -27.38 -3.43 22.13
C ARG A 240 -28.28 -2.61 21.21
N GLN A 241 -27.75 -1.66 20.44
CA GLN A 241 -28.54 -0.86 19.49
C GLN A 241 -29.05 -1.67 18.30
N ARG A 242 -28.31 -2.71 17.87
CA ARG A 242 -28.70 -3.56 16.73
C ARG A 242 -29.52 -4.79 17.13
N ASN A 243 -29.82 -4.97 18.41
CA ASN A 243 -30.56 -6.12 18.93
C ASN A 243 -29.96 -7.47 18.48
N ILE A 244 -28.63 -7.52 18.34
CA ILE A 244 -27.92 -8.73 17.90
C ILE A 244 -27.78 -9.61 19.15
N THR A 245 -28.71 -10.54 19.35
CA THR A 245 -28.54 -11.62 20.31
C THR A 245 -27.46 -12.56 19.78
N LEU A 246 -26.28 -12.53 20.41
CA LEU A 246 -25.27 -13.58 20.25
C LEU A 246 -25.82 -14.85 20.89
N ASN A 247 -26.36 -15.76 20.07
CA ASN A 247 -26.63 -17.15 20.46
C ASN A 247 -25.39 -18.01 20.22
#